data_AF-A0A1L8WRJ6-F1
#
_entry.id   AF-A0A1L8WRJ6-F1
#
_cell.length_a   1.000
_cell.length_b   1.000
_cell.length_c   1.000
_cell.angle_alpha   90.00
_cell.angle_beta   90.00
_cell.angle_gamma   90.00
#
_symmetry.space_group_name_H-M   'P 1'
#
loop_
_entity.id
_entity.type
_entity.pdbx_description
1 polymer ?
#
loop_
_entity_poly.entity_id
_entity_poly.type
_entity_poly.pdbx_seq_one_letter_code
_entity_poly.pdbx_strand_id
1 'polypeptide(L)'
;MLGGTDGLLSNLGLGTFGENVASLTVGTSGALRFVSNKPPLHSQMETICYVLDRTHWVIGGATSNVAGILAWANQTLMKEVVQETINTREDAYTTFFSEISFVPLGANGLLFCSYLLGEYAPLWEPEAFSSF
;
A
#
# COMPACT_ATOMS: atom_id res chain seq x y z
N MET A 1 30.68 -1.25 7.14
CA MET A 1 29.32 -0.71 7.40
C MET A 1 28.49 -1.87 7.97
N LEU A 2 27.76 -1.69 9.08
CA LEU A 2 27.05 -2.79 9.78
C LEU A 2 25.67 -3.15 9.18
N GLY A 3 25.16 -2.35 8.23
CA GLY A 3 23.84 -2.58 7.61
C GLY A 3 22.67 -2.10 8.47
N GLY A 4 21.46 -2.50 8.08
CA GLY A 4 20.19 -2.13 8.72
C GLY A 4 19.02 -2.88 8.08
N THR A 5 17.82 -2.77 8.65
CA THR A 5 16.61 -3.40 8.08
C THR A 5 16.14 -2.65 6.85
N ASP A 6 15.51 -3.38 5.92
CA ASP A 6 14.98 -2.83 4.66
C ASP A 6 14.05 -1.62 4.89
N GLY A 7 13.13 -1.70 5.84
CA GLY A 7 12.18 -0.63 6.14
C GLY A 7 12.84 0.64 6.68
N LEU A 8 13.86 0.49 7.56
CA LEU A 8 14.61 1.63 8.09
C LEU A 8 15.50 2.26 7.02
N LEU A 9 16.24 1.42 6.29
CA LEU A 9 17.16 1.89 5.25
C LEU A 9 16.43 2.49 4.05
N SER A 10 15.23 2.02 3.71
CA SER A 10 14.41 2.61 2.65
C SER A 10 13.98 4.03 3.01
N ASN A 11 13.59 4.29 4.26
CA ASN A 11 13.30 5.65 4.74
C ASN A 11 14.53 6.56 4.66
N LEU A 12 15.67 6.08 5.17
CA LEU A 12 16.93 6.83 5.13
C LEU A 12 17.35 7.15 3.69
N GLY A 13 17.26 6.16 2.80
CA GLY A 13 17.68 6.26 1.40
C GLY A 13 16.83 7.24 0.59
N LEU A 14 15.55 7.41 0.94
CA LEU A 14 14.66 8.41 0.33
C LEU A 14 14.89 9.82 0.88
N GLY A 15 15.73 9.99 1.91
CA GLY A 15 15.94 11.29 2.56
C GLY A 15 14.71 11.81 3.30
N THR A 16 13.74 10.95 3.62
CA THR A 16 12.51 11.33 4.32
C THR A 16 12.81 11.45 5.81
N PHE A 17 13.28 12.62 6.22
CA PHE A 17 13.54 12.97 7.62
C PHE A 17 12.56 14.05 8.09
N GLY A 18 12.05 13.88 9.30
CA GLY A 18 11.15 14.82 9.95
C GLY A 18 9.67 14.42 9.89
N GLU A 19 8.88 15.05 10.77
CA GLU A 19 7.51 14.64 11.07
C GLU A 19 6.49 15.00 9.97
N ASN A 20 6.89 15.81 9.00
CA ASN A 20 6.03 16.32 7.94
C ASN A 20 6.20 15.59 6.59
N VAL A 21 7.06 14.56 6.54
CA VAL A 21 7.32 13.79 5.33
C VAL A 21 7.15 12.31 5.64
N ALA A 22 6.31 11.65 4.85
CA ALA A 22 6.15 10.21 4.88
C ALA A 22 6.77 9.59 3.62
N SER A 23 7.39 8.43 3.79
CA SER A 23 7.73 7.53 2.71
C SER A 23 6.57 6.58 2.47
N LEU A 24 6.24 6.38 1.20
CA LEU A 24 5.27 5.38 0.77
C LEU A 24 5.97 4.44 -0.21
N THR A 25 5.98 3.15 0.13
CA THR A 25 6.42 2.10 -0.77
C THR A 25 5.21 1.31 -1.23
N VAL A 26 5.06 1.16 -2.55
CA VAL A 26 3.99 0.39 -3.17
C VAL A 26 4.61 -0.67 -4.07
N GLY A 27 4.42 -1.93 -3.69
CA GLY A 27 4.68 -3.11 -4.51
C GLY A 27 3.51 -4.07 -4.37
N THR A 28 3.79 -5.38 -4.36
CA THR A 28 2.77 -6.41 -4.06
C THR A 28 2.02 -6.10 -2.76
N SER A 29 2.80 -5.76 -1.73
CA SER A 29 2.35 -5.13 -0.49
C SER A 29 2.82 -3.68 -0.44
N GLY A 30 2.36 -2.90 0.54
CA GLY A 30 2.82 -1.54 0.74
C GLY A 30 3.19 -1.23 2.18
N ALA A 31 3.87 -0.10 2.35
CA ALA A 31 4.20 0.44 3.65
C ALA A 31 4.24 1.96 3.62
N LEU A 32 3.66 2.58 4.65
CA LEU A 32 3.72 4.02 4.90
C LEU A 32 4.52 4.24 6.17
N ARG A 33 5.55 5.10 6.12
CA ARG A 33 6.42 5.34 7.27
C ARG A 33 6.83 6.81 7.38
N PHE A 34 7.09 7.27 8.59
CA PHE A 34 7.63 8.61 8.90
C PHE A 34 8.67 8.53 10.01
N VAL A 35 9.51 9.55 10.13
CA VAL A 35 10.54 9.64 11.18
C VAL A 35 10.08 10.65 12.24
N SER A 36 10.08 10.24 13.51
CA SER A 36 9.84 11.13 14.66
C SER A 36 11.08 11.25 15.54
N ASN A 37 11.15 12.37 16.27
CA ASN A 37 12.17 12.64 17.29
C ASN A 37 11.77 12.14 18.69
N LYS A 38 10.65 11.43 18.79
CA LYS A 38 10.15 10.75 19.98
C LYS A 38 9.73 9.33 19.58
N PRO A 39 9.54 8.42 20.55
CA PRO A 39 8.92 7.11 20.31
C PRO A 39 7.40 7.19 20.55
N PRO A 40 6.58 7.76 19.65
CA PRO A 40 5.14 7.71 19.82
C PRO A 40 4.69 6.26 19.68
N LEU A 41 3.91 5.81 20.66
CA LEU A 41 3.15 4.58 20.57
C LEU A 41 1.69 4.98 20.34
N HIS A 42 1.09 4.47 19.26
CA HIS A 42 -0.33 4.67 19.04
C HIS A 42 -1.10 3.98 20.16
N SER A 43 -2.09 4.65 20.76
CA SER A 43 -2.84 4.12 21.92
C SER A 43 -3.55 2.79 21.60
N GLN A 44 -3.93 2.58 20.34
CA GLN A 44 -4.56 1.37 19.84
C GLN A 44 -3.58 0.39 19.18
N MET A 45 -2.27 0.68 19.23
CA MET A 45 -1.20 -0.15 18.64
C MET A 45 -1.32 -0.37 17.13
N GLU A 46 -1.99 0.53 16.41
CA GLU A 46 -2.21 0.43 14.95
C GLU A 46 -0.92 0.61 14.12
N THR A 47 0.12 1.19 14.72
CA THR A 47 1.41 1.46 14.05
C THR A 47 2.57 0.77 14.76
N ILE A 48 3.54 0.33 13.97
CA ILE A 48 4.86 -0.10 14.45
C ILE A 48 5.77 1.11 14.72
N CYS A 49 6.68 0.99 15.69
CA CYS A 49 7.68 2.01 16.02
C CYS A 49 9.05 1.36 16.22
N TYR A 50 9.99 1.62 15.31
CA TYR A 50 11.34 1.08 15.32
C TYR A 50 12.36 2.16 15.69
N VAL A 51 13.36 1.80 16.49
CA VAL A 51 14.49 2.68 16.78
C VAL A 51 15.33 2.84 15.51
N LEU A 52 15.54 4.08 15.07
CA LEU A 52 16.42 4.40 13.96
C LEU A 52 17.83 4.71 14.47
N ASP A 53 17.91 5.61 15.45
CA ASP A 53 19.14 5.96 16.17
C ASP A 53 18.81 6.41 17.61
N ARG A 54 19.75 7.07 18.29
CA ARG A 54 19.60 7.51 19.68
C ARG A 54 18.46 8.51 19.91
N THR A 55 18.07 9.24 18.87
CA THR A 55 17.13 10.38 18.95
C THR A 55 15.98 10.28 17.94
N HIS A 56 15.95 9.24 17.11
CA HIS A 56 14.97 9.09 16.04
C HIS A 56 14.33 7.70 16.03
N TRP A 57 13.05 7.68 15.63
CA TRP A 57 12.25 6.47 15.47
C TRP A 57 11.52 6.50 14.13
N VAL A 58 11.43 5.35 13.47
CA VAL A 58 10.60 5.15 12.29
C VAL A 58 9.27 4.58 12.74
N ILE A 59 8.18 5.29 12.46
CA ILE A 59 6.81 4.87 12.76
C ILE A 59 6.06 4.63 11.47
N GLY A 60 5.17 3.66 11.45
CA GLY A 60 4.37 3.41 10.27
C GLY A 60 3.52 2.15 10.34
N GLY A 61 3.07 1.73 9.18
CA GLY A 61 2.28 0.52 8.99
C GLY A 61 2.62 -0.15 7.66
N ALA A 62 2.48 -1.46 7.63
CA ALA A 62 2.47 -2.22 6.39
C ALA A 62 1.02 -2.60 6.07
N THR A 63 0.70 -2.69 4.79
CA THR A 63 -0.58 -3.20 4.28
C THR A 63 -0.31 -4.28 3.24
N SER A 64 -1.12 -5.34 3.27
CA SER A 64 -1.04 -6.44 2.30
C SER A 64 -1.76 -6.12 1.00
N ASN A 65 -2.64 -5.12 1.00
CA ASN A 65 -3.60 -4.89 -0.07
C ASN A 65 -3.27 -3.60 -0.84
N VAL A 66 -2.31 -3.69 -1.75
CA VAL A 66 -1.97 -2.58 -2.65
C VAL A 66 -2.00 -3.03 -4.11
N ALA A 67 -0.86 -3.26 -4.77
CA ALA A 67 -0.86 -3.60 -6.20
C ALA A 67 -1.53 -4.96 -6.48
N GLY A 68 -1.55 -5.86 -5.50
CA GLY A 68 -2.27 -7.13 -5.58
C GLY A 68 -3.78 -6.97 -5.85
N ILE A 69 -4.39 -5.86 -5.42
CA ILE A 69 -5.81 -5.57 -5.68
C ILE A 69 -6.04 -5.35 -7.18
N LEU A 70 -5.15 -4.61 -7.85
CA LEU A 70 -5.27 -4.36 -9.29
C LEU A 70 -5.08 -5.66 -10.08
N ALA A 71 -4.13 -6.50 -9.69
CA ALA A 71 -3.93 -7.81 -10.29
C ALA A 71 -5.17 -8.71 -10.11
N TRP A 72 -5.77 -8.72 -8.92
CA TRP A 72 -7.02 -9.42 -8.65
C TRP A 72 -8.16 -8.89 -9.53
N ALA A 73 -8.38 -7.57 -9.58
CA ALA A 73 -9.44 -6.96 -10.37
C ALA A 73 -9.31 -7.28 -11.87
N ASN A 74 -8.09 -7.26 -12.40
CA ASN A 74 -7.80 -7.68 -13.78
C ASN A 74 -8.20 -9.14 -14.05
N GLN A 75 -7.96 -10.03 -13.08
CA GLN A 75 -8.22 -11.46 -13.24
C GLN A 75 -9.68 -11.85 -12.95
N THR A 76 -10.42 -11.04 -12.20
CA THR A 76 -11.79 -11.37 -11.75
C THR A 76 -12.86 -10.51 -12.40
N LEU A 77 -12.68 -9.19 -12.44
CA LEU A 77 -13.71 -8.24 -12.92
C LEU A 77 -13.54 -7.87 -14.39
N MET A 78 -12.29 -7.87 -14.88
CA MET A 78 -11.94 -7.40 -16.23
C MET A 78 -11.31 -8.51 -17.08
N LYS A 79 -11.64 -9.77 -16.78
CA LYS A 79 -11.00 -10.93 -17.38
C LYS A 79 -11.14 -10.95 -18.90
N GLU A 80 -12.31 -10.61 -19.42
CA GLU A 80 -12.56 -10.55 -20.87
C GLU A 80 -11.68 -9.48 -21.53
N VAL A 81 -11.61 -8.28 -20.95
CA VAL A 81 -10.78 -7.17 -21.43
C VAL A 81 -9.31 -7.56 -21.46
N VAL A 82 -8.79 -8.15 -20.38
CA VAL A 82 -7.39 -8.61 -20.31
C VAL A 82 -7.12 -9.75 -21.30
N GLN A 83 -8.10 -10.59 -21.59
CA GLN A 83 -7.95 -11.67 -22.57
C GLN A 83 -7.84 -11.13 -24.00
N GLU A 84 -8.51 -10.03 -24.32
CA GLU A 84 -8.41 -9.35 -25.61
C GLU A 84 -7.03 -8.71 -25.81
N THR A 85 -6.40 -8.20 -24.75
CA THR A 85 -5.06 -7.58 -24.87
C THR A 85 -3.98 -8.58 -25.30
N ILE A 86 -4.16 -9.88 -25.03
CA ILE A 86 -3.26 -10.93 -25.51
C ILE A 86 -3.23 -10.99 -27.05
N ASN A 87 -4.37 -10.73 -27.69
CA ASN A 87 -4.47 -10.73 -29.15
C ASN A 87 -3.94 -9.43 -29.75
N THR A 88 -4.15 -8.29 -29.09
CA THR A 88 -3.69 -6.97 -29.56
C THR A 88 -2.24 -6.67 -29.19
N ARG A 89 -1.64 -7.47 -28.28
CA ARG A 89 -0.31 -7.25 -27.65
C ARG A 89 -0.21 -5.92 -26.90
N GLU A 90 -1.34 -5.43 -26.41
CA GLU A 90 -1.39 -4.24 -25.58
C GLU A 90 -1.10 -4.58 -24.11
N ASP A 91 -0.62 -3.58 -23.36
CA ASP A 91 -0.39 -3.73 -21.93
C ASP A 91 -1.74 -3.79 -21.19
N ALA A 92 -1.95 -4.86 -20.43
CA ALA A 92 -3.21 -5.13 -19.74
C ALA A 92 -3.62 -4.01 -18.77
N TYR A 93 -2.66 -3.37 -18.09
CA TYR A 93 -2.96 -2.26 -17.18
C TYR A 93 -3.37 -1.00 -17.93
N THR A 94 -2.72 -0.72 -19.05
CA THR A 94 -3.09 0.41 -19.92
C THR A 94 -4.53 0.27 -20.41
N THR A 95 -4.91 -0.91 -20.91
CA THR A 95 -6.29 -1.19 -21.34
C THR A 95 -7.27 -1.13 -20.16
N PHE A 96 -6.90 -1.69 -19.00
CA PHE A 96 -7.73 -1.59 -17.79
C PHE A 96 -8.04 -0.12 -17.43
N PHE A 97 -7.02 0.74 -17.38
CA PHE A 97 -7.20 2.14 -17.03
C PHE A 97 -7.98 2.91 -18.10
N SER A 98 -7.87 2.56 -19.38
CA SER A 98 -8.71 3.17 -20.42
C SER A 98 -10.18 2.79 -20.26
N GLU A 99 -10.48 1.53 -19.96
CA GLU A 99 -11.84 1.04 -19.76
C GLU A 99 -12.54 1.74 -18.59
N ILE A 100 -11.83 2.02 -17.49
CA ILE A 100 -12.43 2.68 -16.32
C ILE A 100 -12.33 4.21 -16.36
N SER A 101 -11.74 4.79 -17.41
CA SER A 101 -11.42 6.23 -17.47
C SER A 101 -12.66 7.14 -17.45
N PHE A 102 -13.83 6.61 -17.83
CA PHE A 102 -15.10 7.35 -17.82
C PHE A 102 -15.74 7.42 -16.42
N VAL A 103 -15.27 6.63 -15.45
CA VAL A 103 -15.84 6.59 -14.10
C VAL A 103 -15.54 7.91 -13.39
N PRO A 104 -16.56 8.60 -12.85
CA PRO A 104 -16.34 9.86 -12.15
C PRO A 104 -15.59 9.64 -10.83
N LEU A 105 -14.89 10.68 -10.36
CA LEU A 105 -14.30 10.69 -9.01
C LEU A 105 -15.36 10.31 -7.96
N GLY A 106 -14.98 9.40 -7.06
CA GLY A 106 -15.88 8.85 -6.05
C GLY A 106 -16.80 7.73 -6.54
N ALA A 107 -16.66 7.26 -7.79
CA ALA A 107 -17.34 6.07 -8.32
C ALA A 107 -18.87 6.03 -8.07
N ASN A 108 -19.55 7.18 -8.19
CA ASN A 108 -20.98 7.34 -7.89
C ASN A 108 -21.40 6.88 -6.48
N GLY A 109 -20.49 6.96 -5.51
CA GLY A 109 -20.74 6.57 -4.12
C GLY A 109 -20.46 5.09 -3.82
N LEU A 110 -19.97 4.31 -4.78
CA LEU A 110 -19.50 2.95 -4.52
C LEU A 110 -18.23 3.01 -3.65
N LEU A 111 -18.22 2.22 -2.57
CA LEU A 111 -17.05 2.04 -1.71
C LEU A 111 -16.44 0.66 -1.96
N PHE A 112 -15.15 0.55 -1.74
CA PHE A 112 -14.48 -0.75 -1.77
C PHE A 112 -13.54 -0.86 -0.58
N CYS A 113 -13.85 -1.77 0.35
CA CYS A 113 -12.98 -2.14 1.44
C CYS A 113 -12.04 -3.24 0.96
N SER A 114 -10.76 -2.91 0.79
CA SER A 114 -9.84 -3.71 -0.02
C SER A 114 -9.12 -4.84 0.73
N TYR A 115 -9.68 -5.38 1.81
CA TYR A 115 -9.03 -6.39 2.65
C TYR A 115 -9.09 -7.79 2.01
N LEU A 116 -8.46 -7.97 0.84
CA LEU A 116 -8.51 -9.21 0.07
C LEU A 116 -7.71 -10.33 0.73
N LEU A 117 -6.65 -9.96 1.46
CA LEU A 117 -5.68 -10.86 2.07
C LEU A 117 -5.65 -10.73 3.61
N GLY A 118 -6.78 -10.38 4.24
CA GLY A 118 -6.76 -9.83 5.59
C GLY A 118 -6.12 -8.44 5.60
N GLU A 119 -5.81 -7.88 6.76
CA GLU A 119 -5.06 -6.63 6.83
C GLU A 119 -4.10 -6.55 8.02
N TYR A 120 -2.93 -5.97 7.77
CA TYR A 120 -2.05 -5.49 8.84
C TYR A 120 -2.51 -4.09 9.27
N ALA A 121 -1.65 -3.09 9.24
CA ALA A 121 -2.08 -1.75 9.60
C ALA A 121 -3.15 -1.23 8.62
N PRO A 122 -4.19 -0.53 9.11
CA PRO A 122 -4.39 -0.15 10.51
C PRO A 122 -5.12 -1.20 11.38
N LEU A 123 -5.76 -2.21 10.77
CA LEU A 123 -6.72 -3.09 11.46
C LEU A 123 -6.11 -4.21 12.30
N TRP A 124 -4.98 -4.76 11.84
CA TRP A 124 -4.33 -5.95 12.39
C TRP A 124 -5.27 -7.16 12.49
N GLU A 125 -6.10 -7.34 11.46
CA GLU A 125 -7.13 -8.38 11.38
C GLU A 125 -6.86 -9.32 10.19
N PRO A 126 -6.24 -10.50 10.42
CA PRO A 126 -5.94 -11.45 9.35
C PRO A 126 -7.19 -12.08 8.73
N GLU A 127 -8.34 -12.07 9.40
CA GLU A 127 -9.60 -12.62 8.88
C GLU A 127 -10.47 -11.55 8.19
N ALA A 128 -9.97 -10.32 8.04
CA ALA A 128 -10.69 -9.26 7.34
C ALA A 128 -10.93 -9.67 5.89
N PHE A 129 -12.13 -9.35 5.39
CA PHE A 129 -12.54 -9.69 4.04
C PHE A 129 -12.94 -8.43 3.27
N SER A 130 -12.85 -8.51 1.94
CA SER A 130 -13.21 -7.40 1.06
C SER A 130 -14.71 -7.29 0.85
N SER A 131 -15.17 -6.07 0.60
CA SER A 131 -16.56 -5.75 0.30
C SER A 131 -16.67 -4.54 -0.63
N PHE A 132 -17.77 -4.51 -1.38
CA PHE A 132 -18.25 -3.38 -2.18
C PHE A 132 -19.52 -2.79 -1.54
#